data_AF-A0A6J6D3H6-F1
#
_entry.id   AF-A0A6J6D3H6-F1
#
_cell.length_a   1.000
_cell.length_b   1.000
_cell.length_c   1.000
_cell.angle_alpha   90.00
_cell.angle_beta   90.00
_cell.angle_gamma   90.00
#
_symmetry.space_group_name_H-M   'P 1'
#
loop_
_entity.id
_entity.type
_entity.pdbx_description
1 polymer ?
#
loop_
_entity_poly.entity_id
_entity_poly.type
_entity_poly.pdbx_seq_one_letter_code
_entity_poly.pdbx_strand_id
1 'polypeptide(L)'
;MTLKLDSNPKFTESANPDVLVSTQWLAENLTHDSIVIVESDEDVLLYEVGHIPGAVKIDWHTDLNDPVTRDYVSAEQFARLLSSKGISRDTTVIIYGDKSNWWASYALWVFKLFGHPDVRLLDGGRDKWIAEGREITKEKPSVSPSEYPVVTRDDSTLRAFRDDVLAHFGNPMIDVRSPEEYSGERLHMPAYPDEGAARGGHIPSAASVPWGKAVAEDGSFKSRAELEKVYLEGAGLKTGDNVIAYCRIGERSSHTWFALNYLLGFENVRNYDGSWTEWGSLVGVPIAKGSEPGIAPAPKR
;
A
#
# COMPACT_ATOMS: atom_id res chain seq x y z
N MET A 1 -9.14 -6.88 27.21
CA MET A 1 -10.47 -7.21 26.66
C MET A 1 -10.28 -7.51 25.19
N THR A 2 -11.09 -8.36 24.56
CA THR A 2 -11.00 -8.58 23.11
C THR A 2 -11.34 -7.29 22.37
N LEU A 3 -10.46 -6.86 21.48
CA LEU A 3 -10.63 -5.64 20.71
C LEU A 3 -11.84 -5.80 19.78
N LYS A 4 -12.87 -4.97 19.96
CA LYS A 4 -14.09 -5.04 19.14
C LYS A 4 -13.81 -4.52 17.74
N LEU A 5 -14.35 -5.18 16.73
CA LEU A 5 -14.33 -4.68 15.35
C LEU A 5 -15.11 -3.36 15.26
N ASP A 6 -14.72 -2.53 14.31
CA ASP A 6 -15.45 -1.30 13.99
C ASP A 6 -16.80 -1.66 13.34
N SER A 7 -17.89 -1.13 13.88
CA SER A 7 -19.25 -1.37 13.38
C SER A 7 -19.66 -0.43 12.25
N ASN A 8 -18.74 0.34 11.67
CA ASN A 8 -19.02 1.22 10.54
C ASN A 8 -19.61 0.40 9.37
N PRO A 9 -20.83 0.73 8.89
CA PRO A 9 -21.50 -0.02 7.82
C PRO A 9 -20.67 -0.15 6.54
N LYS A 10 -19.86 0.87 6.21
CA LYS A 10 -18.96 0.86 5.04
C LYS A 10 -17.99 -0.32 5.09
N PHE A 11 -17.51 -0.68 6.28
CA PHE A 11 -16.55 -1.78 6.44
C PHE A 11 -17.27 -3.13 6.41
N THR A 12 -18.48 -3.22 6.96
CA THR A 12 -19.23 -4.49 6.95
C THR A 12 -19.62 -4.96 5.55
N GLU A 13 -19.62 -4.05 4.57
CA GLU A 13 -19.83 -4.36 3.17
C GLU A 13 -18.56 -4.89 2.48
N SER A 14 -17.36 -4.60 3.01
CA SER A 14 -16.09 -5.05 2.43
C SER A 14 -15.89 -6.57 2.57
N ALA A 15 -15.02 -7.15 1.75
CA ALA A 15 -14.71 -8.58 1.86
C ALA A 15 -14.04 -8.94 3.21
N ASN A 16 -13.21 -8.04 3.73
CA ASN A 16 -12.52 -8.14 5.01
C ASN A 16 -12.80 -6.88 5.84
N PRO A 17 -13.84 -6.88 6.69
CA PRO A 17 -14.21 -5.70 7.48
C PRO A 17 -13.18 -5.35 8.57
N ASP A 18 -12.33 -6.29 8.94
CA ASP A 18 -11.37 -6.21 10.05
C ASP A 18 -10.07 -5.48 9.69
N VAL A 19 -9.83 -5.16 8.42
CA VAL A 19 -8.58 -4.48 7.98
C VAL A 19 -8.67 -2.95 7.95
N LEU A 20 -9.84 -2.38 8.24
CA LEU A 20 -10.06 -0.94 8.35
C LEU A 20 -10.63 -0.57 9.71
N VAL A 21 -10.26 0.62 10.17
CA VAL A 21 -10.89 1.27 11.33
C VAL A 21 -11.19 2.73 11.00
N SER A 22 -12.27 3.26 11.55
CA SER A 22 -12.63 4.66 11.42
C SER A 22 -11.85 5.51 12.42
N THR A 23 -11.75 6.81 12.11
CA THR A 23 -11.22 7.83 13.01
C THR A 23 -11.96 7.88 14.35
N GLN A 24 -13.27 7.64 14.34
CA GLN A 24 -14.06 7.56 15.58
C GLN A 24 -13.67 6.35 16.41
N TRP A 25 -13.63 5.15 15.82
CA TRP A 25 -13.24 3.94 16.53
C TRP A 25 -11.84 4.06 17.12
N LEU A 26 -10.89 4.61 16.37
CA LEU A 26 -9.52 4.78 16.89
C LEU A 26 -9.50 5.77 18.06
N ALA A 27 -10.22 6.88 17.97
CA ALA A 27 -10.32 7.86 19.06
C ALA A 27 -10.90 7.25 20.35
N GLU A 28 -11.84 6.31 20.24
CA GLU A 28 -12.43 5.59 21.37
C GLU A 28 -11.51 4.50 21.95
N ASN A 29 -10.45 4.10 21.23
CA ASN A 29 -9.54 3.02 21.60
C ASN A 29 -8.06 3.45 21.73
N LEU A 30 -7.75 4.76 21.75
CA LEU A 30 -6.38 5.29 21.80
C LEU A 30 -5.53 4.73 22.96
N THR A 31 -6.18 4.39 24.08
CA THR A 31 -5.52 3.91 25.30
C THR A 31 -5.60 2.40 25.48
N HIS A 32 -6.02 1.65 24.45
CA HIS A 32 -6.15 0.20 24.56
C HIS A 32 -4.77 -0.48 24.49
N ASP A 33 -4.39 -1.22 25.54
CA ASP A 33 -3.04 -1.80 25.72
C ASP A 33 -2.59 -2.77 24.62
N SER A 34 -3.52 -3.31 23.82
CA SER A 34 -3.21 -4.24 22.73
C SER A 34 -3.01 -3.56 21.37
N ILE A 35 -3.13 -2.23 21.28
CA ILE A 35 -3.01 -1.47 20.04
C ILE A 35 -1.67 -0.73 20.02
N VAL A 36 -1.00 -0.76 18.88
CA VAL A 36 0.06 0.21 18.57
C VAL A 36 -0.33 0.96 17.31
N ILE A 37 -0.32 2.29 17.41
CA ILE A 37 -0.63 3.19 16.29
C ILE A 37 0.69 3.54 15.60
N VAL A 38 0.73 3.41 14.29
CA VAL A 38 1.93 3.66 13.47
C VAL A 38 1.62 4.74 12.45
N GLU A 39 2.47 5.77 12.39
CA GLU A 39 2.45 6.75 11.31
C GLU A 39 3.54 6.43 10.28
N SER A 40 3.17 6.43 9.00
CA SER A 40 4.09 6.21 7.87
C SER A 40 3.69 7.10 6.68
N ASP A 41 4.56 8.05 6.35
CA ASP A 41 4.28 9.18 5.45
C ASP A 41 5.26 9.25 4.28
N GLU A 42 4.90 10.02 3.24
CA GLU A 42 5.85 10.45 2.20
C GLU A 42 6.86 11.45 2.78
N ASP A 43 6.34 12.44 3.51
CA ASP A 43 7.17 13.43 4.21
C ASP A 43 7.63 12.87 5.57
N VAL A 44 8.88 12.41 5.61
CA VAL A 44 9.51 11.81 6.79
C VAL A 44 9.60 12.74 8.02
N LEU A 45 9.38 14.05 7.86
CA LEU A 45 9.39 15.03 8.94
C LEU A 45 7.99 15.35 9.48
N LEU A 46 6.93 14.80 8.88
CA LEU A 46 5.55 15.16 9.16
C LEU A 46 5.08 14.69 10.55
N TYR A 47 5.54 13.52 10.98
CA TYR A 47 5.31 13.02 12.34
C TYR A 47 5.78 14.00 13.42
N GLU A 48 6.95 14.62 13.26
CA GLU A 48 7.53 15.55 14.23
C GLU A 48 6.75 16.87 14.34
N VAL A 49 5.98 17.27 13.32
CA VAL A 49 5.13 18.47 13.41
C VAL A 49 3.83 18.22 14.17
N GLY A 50 3.45 16.97 14.36
CA GLY A 50 2.35 16.52 15.20
C GLY A 50 1.79 15.19 14.69
N HIS A 51 1.33 14.32 15.58
CA HIS A 51 0.86 12.96 15.28
C HIS A 51 -0.30 12.57 16.21
N ILE A 52 -1.00 11.48 15.90
CA ILE A 52 -2.04 10.92 16.78
C ILE A 52 -1.41 10.55 18.13
N PRO A 53 -2.01 10.93 19.28
CA PRO A 53 -1.48 10.58 20.59
C PRO A 53 -1.18 9.09 20.73
N GLY A 54 0.05 8.77 21.17
CA GLY A 54 0.52 7.40 21.32
C GLY A 54 1.14 6.78 20.05
N ALA A 55 1.05 7.44 18.90
CA ALA A 55 1.58 6.90 17.65
C ALA A 55 3.12 6.87 17.63
N VAL A 56 3.68 5.80 17.07
CA VAL A 56 5.11 5.66 16.75
C VAL A 56 5.33 5.87 15.25
N LYS A 57 6.49 6.42 14.88
CA LYS A 57 6.86 6.57 13.46
C LYS A 57 7.51 5.29 12.92
N ILE A 58 7.12 4.86 11.72
CA ILE A 58 7.90 3.94 10.88
C ILE A 58 8.15 4.63 9.54
N ASP A 59 9.42 4.96 9.28
CA ASP A 59 9.86 5.58 8.03
C ASP A 59 10.05 4.49 6.98
N TRP A 60 9.30 4.58 5.88
CA TRP A 60 9.36 3.59 4.82
C TRP A 60 10.77 3.43 4.24
N HIS A 61 11.53 4.53 4.12
CA HIS A 61 12.83 4.52 3.45
C HIS A 61 13.93 4.02 4.37
N THR A 62 13.94 4.47 5.63
CA THR A 62 15.04 4.15 6.56
C THR A 62 14.77 2.93 7.45
N ASP A 63 13.51 2.61 7.75
CA ASP A 63 13.15 1.48 8.62
C ASP A 63 12.75 0.21 7.85
N LEU A 64 12.16 0.34 6.65
CA LEU A 64 11.59 -0.82 5.91
C LEU A 64 12.39 -1.27 4.68
N ASN A 65 13.39 -0.51 4.25
CA ASN A 65 14.26 -0.85 3.12
C ASN A 65 15.69 -1.20 3.59
N ASP A 66 16.35 -2.10 2.86
CA ASP A 66 17.78 -2.34 3.04
C ASP A 66 18.58 -1.10 2.59
N PRO A 67 19.58 -0.66 3.37
CA PRO A 67 20.29 0.59 3.08
C PRO A 67 21.22 0.52 1.86
N VAL A 68 21.45 -0.67 1.29
CA VAL A 68 22.41 -0.89 0.19
C VAL A 68 21.72 -1.50 -1.02
N THR A 69 20.96 -2.55 -0.81
CA THR A 69 20.25 -3.29 -1.85
C THR A 69 18.86 -2.69 -2.03
N ARG A 70 18.37 -2.57 -3.27
CA ARG A 70 16.97 -2.23 -3.52
C ARG A 70 16.08 -3.44 -3.20
N ASP A 71 15.89 -3.67 -1.91
CA ASP A 71 14.98 -4.68 -1.36
C ASP A 71 14.53 -4.27 0.04
N TYR A 72 13.54 -4.97 0.58
CA TYR A 72 13.06 -4.80 1.94
C TYR A 72 14.04 -5.39 2.96
N VAL A 73 13.92 -4.92 4.20
CA VAL A 73 14.70 -5.42 5.34
C VAL A 73 14.61 -6.95 5.52
N SER A 74 15.62 -7.51 6.19
CA SER A 74 15.65 -8.92 6.61
C SER A 74 14.66 -9.22 7.74
N ALA A 75 14.39 -10.50 7.97
CA ALA A 75 13.57 -10.97 9.10
C ALA A 75 14.05 -10.46 10.46
N GLU A 76 15.37 -10.43 10.68
CA GLU A 76 15.97 -9.97 11.93
C GLU A 76 15.91 -8.45 12.06
N GLN A 77 16.08 -7.71 10.96
CA GLN A 77 15.92 -6.26 10.95
C GLN A 77 14.46 -5.87 11.25
N PHE A 78 13.48 -6.54 10.61
CA PHE A 78 12.05 -6.32 10.86
C PHE A 78 11.67 -6.65 12.31
N ALA A 79 12.13 -7.78 12.85
CA ALA A 79 11.88 -8.14 14.24
C ALA A 79 12.49 -7.14 15.24
N ARG A 80 13.71 -6.66 15.00
CA ARG A 80 14.34 -5.62 15.82
C ARG A 80 13.58 -4.29 15.74
N LEU A 81 13.15 -3.89 14.55
CA LEU A 81 12.35 -2.69 14.35
C LEU A 81 11.06 -2.76 15.19
N LEU A 82 10.24 -3.79 15.00
CA LEU A 82 8.98 -3.94 15.73
C LEU A 82 9.17 -4.03 17.24
N SER A 83 10.19 -4.77 17.69
CA SER A 83 10.56 -4.83 19.10
C SER A 83 10.85 -3.44 19.66
N SER A 84 11.63 -2.61 18.94
CA SER A 84 11.95 -1.24 19.34
C SER A 84 10.75 -0.28 19.37
N LYS A 85 9.68 -0.62 18.64
CA LYS A 85 8.43 0.14 18.55
C LYS A 85 7.36 -0.39 19.53
N GLY A 86 7.70 -1.36 20.38
CA GLY A 86 6.78 -1.96 21.35
C GLY A 86 5.73 -2.87 20.72
N ILE A 87 5.94 -3.31 19.47
CA ILE A 87 5.00 -4.17 18.75
C ILE A 87 5.39 -5.62 18.99
N SER A 88 4.50 -6.38 19.61
CA SER A 88 4.62 -7.83 19.77
C SER A 88 3.89 -8.56 18.64
N ARG A 89 3.98 -9.89 18.58
CA ARG A 89 3.30 -10.67 17.53
C ARG A 89 1.77 -10.64 17.63
N ASP A 90 1.24 -10.39 18.82
CA ASP A 90 -0.20 -10.39 19.11
C ASP A 90 -0.79 -8.97 19.17
N THR A 91 0.02 -7.95 18.91
CA THR A 91 -0.39 -6.54 18.89
C THR A 91 -1.27 -6.28 17.67
N THR A 92 -2.39 -5.56 17.84
CA THR A 92 -3.11 -4.98 16.71
C THR A 92 -2.40 -3.71 16.26
N VAL A 93 -1.93 -3.67 15.02
CA VAL A 93 -1.22 -2.50 14.47
C VAL A 93 -2.16 -1.67 13.60
N ILE A 94 -2.36 -0.41 13.97
CA ILE A 94 -3.17 0.54 13.18
C ILE A 94 -2.22 1.50 12.48
N ILE A 95 -2.14 1.44 11.15
CA ILE A 95 -1.25 2.28 10.35
C ILE A 95 -2.04 3.41 9.70
N TYR A 96 -1.50 4.62 9.72
CA TYR A 96 -2.04 5.78 9.02
C TYR A 96 -0.91 6.64 8.46
N GLY A 97 -1.23 7.53 7.53
CA GLY A 97 -0.28 8.50 7.00
C GLY A 97 -0.92 9.54 6.10
N ASP A 98 -0.08 10.38 5.52
CA ASP A 98 -0.46 11.38 4.52
C ASP A 98 -0.87 10.78 3.16
N LYS A 99 -1.32 11.67 2.26
CA LYS A 99 -1.63 11.34 0.84
C LYS A 99 -2.62 10.19 0.70
N SER A 100 -3.70 10.20 1.49
CA SER A 100 -4.68 9.12 1.47
C SER A 100 -4.07 7.73 1.73
N ASN A 101 -3.16 7.64 2.71
CA ASN A 101 -2.53 6.40 3.15
C ASN A 101 -1.66 5.68 2.11
N TRP A 102 -0.99 6.37 1.19
CA TRP A 102 -0.05 5.71 0.27
C TRP A 102 1.01 4.91 1.04
N TRP A 103 1.77 5.58 1.90
CA TRP A 103 2.88 4.96 2.63
C TRP A 103 2.41 4.09 3.79
N ALA A 104 1.25 4.40 4.37
CA ALA A 104 0.58 3.51 5.32
C ALA A 104 0.17 2.17 4.68
N SER A 105 -0.39 2.19 3.45
CA SER A 105 -0.72 0.97 2.70
C SER A 105 0.53 0.18 2.33
N TYR A 106 1.61 0.87 1.98
CA TYR A 106 2.91 0.25 1.69
C TYR A 106 3.50 -0.42 2.93
N ALA A 107 3.51 0.28 4.08
CA ALA A 107 3.95 -0.27 5.35
C ALA A 107 3.10 -1.49 5.73
N LEU A 108 1.77 -1.43 5.59
CA LEU A 108 0.89 -2.57 5.82
C LEU A 108 1.26 -3.76 4.91
N TRP A 109 1.50 -3.51 3.62
CA TRP A 109 1.91 -4.55 2.68
C TRP A 109 3.23 -5.22 3.12
N VAL A 110 4.23 -4.44 3.58
CA VAL A 110 5.48 -4.99 4.14
C VAL A 110 5.20 -5.84 5.37
N PHE A 111 4.34 -5.39 6.30
CA PHE A 111 3.96 -6.20 7.47
C PHE A 111 3.31 -7.54 7.06
N LYS A 112 2.54 -7.56 5.97
CA LYS A 112 1.91 -8.77 5.45
C LYS A 112 2.93 -9.72 4.80
N LEU A 113 4.04 -9.25 4.23
CA LEU A 113 5.16 -10.11 3.80
C LEU A 113 5.79 -10.88 4.97
N PHE A 114 5.80 -10.29 6.16
CA PHE A 114 6.23 -10.95 7.41
C PHE A 114 5.06 -11.58 8.18
N GLY A 115 3.90 -11.67 7.54
CA GLY A 115 2.70 -12.34 8.03
C GLY A 115 2.15 -11.76 9.33
N HIS A 116 2.36 -10.48 9.67
CA HIS A 116 1.79 -9.91 10.90
C HIS A 116 0.25 -10.10 10.92
N PRO A 117 -0.33 -10.73 11.96
CA PRO A 117 -1.71 -11.21 11.87
C PRO A 117 -2.72 -10.07 11.75
N ASP A 118 -2.70 -9.13 12.69
CA ASP A 118 -3.67 -8.04 12.79
C ASP A 118 -3.02 -6.69 12.49
N VAL A 119 -3.14 -6.26 11.23
CA VAL A 119 -2.69 -4.94 10.76
C VAL A 119 -3.82 -4.31 9.98
N ARG A 120 -4.16 -3.07 10.32
CA ARG A 120 -5.30 -2.33 9.78
C ARG A 120 -4.88 -0.94 9.34
N LEU A 121 -5.62 -0.34 8.42
CA LEU A 121 -5.48 1.08 8.08
C LEU A 121 -6.52 1.92 8.81
N LEU A 122 -6.12 3.11 9.25
CA LEU A 122 -7.04 4.17 9.62
C LEU A 122 -7.67 4.75 8.35
N ASP A 123 -8.94 4.50 8.11
CA ASP A 123 -9.62 4.92 6.88
C ASP A 123 -9.70 6.44 6.78
N GLY A 124 -9.09 7.00 5.72
CA GLY A 124 -8.89 8.45 5.53
C GLY A 124 -7.57 9.01 6.06
N GLY A 125 -6.83 8.22 6.83
CA GLY A 125 -5.46 8.53 7.25
C GLY A 125 -5.33 9.82 8.08
N ARG A 126 -4.15 10.44 7.96
CA ARG A 126 -3.80 11.66 8.68
C ARG A 126 -4.71 12.84 8.31
N ASP A 127 -4.96 13.00 7.03
CA ASP A 127 -5.70 14.15 6.49
C ASP A 127 -7.13 14.20 7.04
N LYS A 128 -7.83 13.05 7.06
CA LYS A 128 -9.17 12.96 7.63
C LYS A 128 -9.19 13.17 9.14
N TRP A 129 -8.22 12.62 9.87
CA TRP A 129 -8.10 12.83 11.31
C TRP A 129 -8.01 14.32 11.67
N ILE A 130 -7.16 15.07 10.94
CA ILE A 130 -6.99 16.51 11.12
C ILE A 130 -8.25 17.28 10.67
N ALA A 131 -8.85 16.91 9.53
CA ALA A 131 -10.06 17.57 9.01
C ALA A 131 -11.26 17.45 9.96
N GLU A 132 -11.34 16.36 10.72
CA GLU A 132 -12.34 16.14 11.77
C GLU A 132 -12.03 16.88 13.08
N GLY A 133 -10.92 17.64 13.15
CA GLY A 133 -10.54 18.41 14.33
C GLY A 133 -10.09 17.56 15.51
N ARG A 134 -9.62 16.34 15.26
CA ARG A 134 -9.16 15.42 16.31
C ARG A 134 -7.79 15.81 16.84
N GLU A 135 -7.52 15.37 18.07
CA GLU A 135 -6.30 15.72 18.79
C GLU A 135 -5.05 15.21 18.07
N ILE A 136 -4.04 16.07 17.97
CA ILE A 136 -2.68 15.72 17.57
C ILE A 136 -1.71 16.25 18.63
N THR A 137 -0.60 15.55 18.83
CA THR A 137 0.43 15.91 19.80
C THR A 137 1.81 15.88 19.16
N LYS A 138 2.78 16.58 19.77
CA LYS A 138 4.20 16.45 19.44
C LYS A 138 4.96 15.58 20.45
N GLU A 139 4.27 15.14 21.49
CA GLU A 139 4.84 14.31 22.55
C GLU A 139 5.12 12.91 22.04
N LYS A 140 6.41 12.53 22.00
CA LYS A 140 6.80 11.19 21.60
C LYS A 140 6.35 10.19 22.68
N PRO A 141 5.72 9.06 22.29
CA PRO A 141 5.31 8.05 23.26
C PRO A 141 6.54 7.43 23.96
N SER A 142 6.38 7.08 25.23
CA SER A 142 7.35 6.25 25.94
C SER A 142 7.12 4.79 25.57
N VAL A 143 7.96 4.29 24.66
CA VAL A 143 7.86 2.91 24.16
C VAL A 143 8.73 1.99 25.02
N SER A 144 8.11 0.95 25.60
CA SER A 144 8.85 -0.18 26.17
C SER A 144 9.09 -1.21 25.07
N PRO A 145 10.34 -1.61 24.78
CA PRO A 145 10.59 -2.62 23.78
C PRO A 145 9.86 -3.94 24.09
N SER A 146 9.30 -4.56 23.06
CA SER A 146 8.65 -5.87 23.12
C SER A 146 9.59 -6.98 22.65
N GLU A 147 9.11 -8.23 22.71
CA GLU A 147 9.75 -9.36 22.03
C GLU A 147 8.97 -9.69 20.75
N TYR A 148 9.52 -9.34 19.59
CA TYR A 148 8.99 -9.77 18.29
C TYR A 148 9.82 -10.95 17.73
N PRO A 149 9.19 -12.07 17.32
CA PRO A 149 9.92 -13.22 16.81
C PRO A 149 10.56 -12.93 15.44
N VAL A 150 11.73 -13.53 15.18
CA VAL A 150 12.30 -13.55 13.83
C VAL A 150 11.46 -14.50 12.97
N VAL A 151 10.71 -13.95 12.04
CA VAL A 151 9.82 -14.68 11.14
C VAL A 151 10.33 -14.60 9.71
N THR A 152 10.26 -15.70 8.97
CA THR A 152 10.65 -15.74 7.56
C THR A 152 9.72 -14.85 6.73
N ARG A 153 10.30 -13.97 5.90
CA ARG A 153 9.56 -13.18 4.91
C ARG A 153 9.06 -14.10 3.80
N ASP A 154 7.78 -13.99 3.45
CA ASP A 154 7.19 -14.68 2.30
C ASP A 154 6.85 -13.68 1.20
N ASP A 155 7.65 -13.70 0.14
CA ASP A 155 7.45 -12.85 -1.04
C ASP A 155 6.60 -13.56 -2.11
N SER A 156 6.30 -14.86 -1.97
CA SER A 156 5.73 -15.66 -3.07
C SER A 156 4.25 -15.39 -3.35
N THR A 157 3.52 -14.87 -2.37
CA THR A 157 2.06 -14.72 -2.40
C THR A 157 1.60 -13.30 -2.72
N LEU A 158 2.26 -12.29 -2.16
CA LEU A 158 1.81 -10.88 -2.23
C LEU A 158 2.72 -9.99 -3.07
N ARG A 159 3.89 -10.48 -3.48
CA ARG A 159 4.90 -9.74 -4.26
C ARG A 159 5.09 -10.40 -5.62
N ALA A 160 5.27 -9.58 -6.64
CA ALA A 160 5.67 -10.03 -7.96
C ALA A 160 7.04 -9.42 -8.28
N PHE A 161 7.93 -10.20 -8.88
CA PHE A 161 9.19 -9.73 -9.42
C PHE A 161 9.10 -9.49 -10.92
N ARG A 162 10.12 -8.88 -11.52
CA ARG A 162 10.20 -8.67 -12.97
C ARG A 162 9.87 -9.94 -13.78
N ASP A 163 10.42 -11.08 -13.40
CA ASP A 163 10.23 -12.33 -14.16
C ASP A 163 8.81 -12.89 -14.00
N ASP A 164 8.15 -12.67 -12.86
CA ASP A 164 6.73 -12.94 -12.70
C ASP A 164 5.90 -12.09 -13.66
N VAL A 165 6.21 -10.80 -13.80
CA VAL A 165 5.51 -9.88 -14.71
C VAL A 165 5.68 -10.31 -16.16
N LEU A 166 6.88 -10.74 -16.57
CA LEU A 166 7.12 -11.30 -17.90
C LEU A 166 6.29 -12.57 -18.16
N ALA A 167 6.14 -13.43 -17.16
CA ALA A 167 5.30 -14.63 -17.23
C ALA A 167 3.79 -14.33 -17.16
N HIS A 168 3.40 -13.14 -16.69
CA HIS A 168 2.00 -12.76 -16.45
C HIS A 168 1.29 -12.19 -17.68
N PHE A 169 1.98 -11.98 -18.81
CA PHE A 169 1.37 -11.48 -20.04
C PHE A 169 0.12 -12.28 -20.47
N GLY A 170 -0.95 -11.55 -20.78
CA GLY A 170 -2.26 -12.12 -21.09
C GLY A 170 -3.20 -12.24 -19.88
N ASN A 171 -2.70 -12.00 -18.66
CA ASN A 171 -3.52 -11.86 -17.46
C ASN A 171 -3.66 -10.37 -17.07
N PRO A 172 -4.65 -10.02 -16.23
CA PRO A 172 -4.86 -8.63 -15.84
C PRO A 172 -3.67 -8.01 -15.10
N MET A 173 -3.29 -6.81 -15.56
CA MET A 173 -2.32 -5.94 -14.91
C MET A 173 -2.90 -4.54 -14.78
N ILE A 174 -2.65 -3.88 -13.65
CA ILE A 174 -3.16 -2.54 -13.37
C ILE A 174 -1.99 -1.58 -13.18
N ASP A 175 -1.87 -0.60 -14.09
CA ASP A 175 -1.00 0.55 -13.93
C ASP A 175 -1.75 1.66 -13.20
N VAL A 176 -1.30 2.03 -12.01
CA VAL A 176 -2.00 2.99 -11.15
C VAL A 176 -1.44 4.41 -11.21
N ARG A 177 -0.53 4.67 -12.14
CA ARG A 177 0.10 5.99 -12.33
C ARG A 177 -0.85 6.97 -13.03
N SER A 178 -0.41 8.21 -13.21
CA SER A 178 -1.18 9.21 -13.94
C SER A 178 -1.35 8.82 -15.43
N PRO A 179 -2.37 9.35 -16.13
CA PRO A 179 -2.53 9.13 -17.57
C PRO A 179 -1.30 9.52 -18.39
N GLU A 180 -0.57 10.58 -17.99
CA GLU A 180 0.63 11.06 -18.66
C GLU A 180 1.85 10.15 -18.43
N GLU A 181 1.97 9.58 -17.22
CA GLU A 181 2.97 8.54 -16.93
C GLU A 181 2.69 7.26 -17.73
N TYR A 182 1.42 6.85 -17.80
CA TYR A 182 0.97 5.67 -18.55
C TYR A 182 1.18 5.83 -20.06
N SER A 183 0.80 6.98 -20.64
CA SER A 183 0.96 7.22 -22.07
C SER A 183 2.43 7.30 -22.50
N GLY A 184 3.33 7.57 -21.55
CA GLY A 184 4.74 7.80 -21.77
C GLY A 184 5.09 9.23 -22.15
N GLU A 185 4.16 10.17 -21.96
CA GLU A 185 4.42 11.61 -22.04
C GLU A 185 5.33 12.07 -20.90
N ARG A 186 5.21 11.43 -19.74
CA ARG A 186 6.04 11.71 -18.55
C ARG A 186 6.69 10.45 -17.99
N LEU A 187 7.80 10.64 -17.26
CA LEU A 187 8.52 9.60 -16.53
C LEU A 187 8.22 9.62 -15.03
N HIS A 188 7.63 10.72 -14.56
CA HIS A 188 7.25 10.94 -13.17
C HIS A 188 5.86 11.59 -13.08
N MET A 189 5.23 11.50 -11.91
CA MET A 189 3.96 12.18 -11.61
C MET A 189 4.00 13.69 -11.94
N PRO A 190 2.87 14.29 -12.36
CA PRO A 190 2.72 15.73 -12.60
C PRO A 190 3.42 16.59 -11.53
N ALA A 191 4.11 17.65 -11.97
CA ALA A 191 4.87 18.59 -11.13
C ALA A 191 6.21 18.10 -10.51
N TYR A 192 6.65 16.87 -10.77
CA TYR A 192 7.98 16.37 -10.38
C TYR A 192 8.93 16.26 -11.60
N PRO A 193 10.25 16.38 -11.45
CA PRO A 193 11.20 16.20 -12.56
C PRO A 193 11.07 14.82 -13.24
N ASP A 194 11.24 14.77 -14.56
CA ASP A 194 11.18 13.52 -15.35
C ASP A 194 12.47 12.71 -15.18
N GLU A 195 12.58 12.02 -14.05
CA GLU A 195 13.76 11.24 -13.65
C GLU A 195 13.36 9.87 -13.06
N GLY A 196 14.27 8.90 -13.16
CA GLY A 196 14.14 7.58 -12.53
C GLY A 196 13.80 6.40 -13.46
N ALA A 197 13.56 6.62 -14.75
CA ALA A 197 13.45 5.57 -15.75
C ALA A 197 14.06 6.00 -17.09
N ALA A 198 14.59 5.05 -17.87
CA ALA A 198 15.19 5.35 -19.18
C ALA A 198 14.16 5.50 -20.31
N ARG A 199 12.95 4.97 -20.13
CA ARG A 199 11.86 4.97 -21.13
C ARG A 199 10.51 5.27 -20.48
N GLY A 200 9.68 6.04 -21.19
CA GLY A 200 8.28 6.29 -20.84
C GLY A 200 7.33 5.36 -21.58
N GLY A 201 6.16 5.10 -20.98
CA GLY A 201 5.13 4.21 -21.48
C GLY A 201 4.55 3.38 -20.34
N HIS A 202 3.97 2.23 -20.68
CA HIS A 202 3.44 1.24 -19.74
C HIS A 202 3.80 -0.19 -20.16
N ILE A 203 3.59 -1.14 -19.26
CA ILE A 203 3.76 -2.57 -19.56
C ILE A 203 2.60 -2.98 -20.49
N PRO A 204 2.86 -3.64 -21.64
CA PRO A 204 1.79 -4.03 -22.55
C PRO A 204 0.68 -4.83 -21.86
N SER A 205 -0.55 -4.64 -22.34
CA SER A 205 -1.82 -5.14 -21.80
C SER A 205 -2.22 -4.62 -20.42
N ALA A 206 -1.44 -3.76 -19.77
CA ALA A 206 -1.85 -3.16 -18.50
C ALA A 206 -3.02 -2.18 -18.72
N ALA A 207 -4.03 -2.24 -17.85
CA ALA A 207 -5.11 -1.25 -17.83
C ALA A 207 -4.69 -0.05 -16.96
N SER A 208 -5.01 1.16 -17.43
CA SER A 208 -4.77 2.40 -16.67
C SER A 208 -5.90 2.66 -15.68
N VAL A 209 -5.60 2.49 -14.38
CA VAL A 209 -6.53 2.82 -13.29
C VAL A 209 -5.78 3.66 -12.25
N PRO A 210 -5.70 4.99 -12.43
CA PRO A 210 -5.04 5.86 -11.48
C PRO A 210 -5.53 5.61 -10.05
N TRP A 211 -4.61 5.39 -9.11
CA TRP A 211 -4.92 4.94 -7.74
C TRP A 211 -6.02 5.80 -7.06
N GLY A 212 -6.05 7.10 -7.33
CA GLY A 212 -7.00 8.06 -6.76
C GLY A 212 -8.46 7.79 -7.15
N LYS A 213 -8.72 6.99 -8.19
CA LYS A 213 -10.07 6.50 -8.51
C LYS A 213 -10.68 5.66 -7.40
N ALA A 214 -9.86 5.07 -6.52
CA ALA A 214 -10.30 4.29 -5.36
C ALA A 214 -10.49 5.12 -4.08
N VAL A 215 -10.28 6.45 -4.14
CA VAL A 215 -10.30 7.34 -2.97
C VAL A 215 -11.52 8.27 -3.04
N ALA A 216 -12.17 8.45 -1.89
CA ALA A 216 -13.29 9.35 -1.68
C ALA A 216 -12.80 10.78 -1.40
N GLU A 217 -13.71 11.76 -1.42
CA GLU A 217 -13.36 13.19 -1.26
C GLU A 217 -12.70 13.50 0.10
N ASP A 218 -13.03 12.75 1.14
CA ASP A 218 -12.47 12.87 2.48
C ASP A 218 -11.15 12.10 2.67
N GLY A 219 -10.56 11.58 1.59
CA GLY A 219 -9.33 10.80 1.61
C GLY A 219 -9.50 9.34 2.02
N SER A 220 -10.71 8.91 2.38
CA SER A 220 -11.01 7.51 2.72
C SER A 220 -11.10 6.63 1.47
N PHE A 221 -11.07 5.30 1.62
CA PHE A 221 -11.37 4.42 0.48
C PHE A 221 -12.80 4.66 -0.01
N LYS A 222 -13.07 4.46 -1.30
CA LYS A 222 -14.47 4.42 -1.76
C LYS A 222 -15.23 3.24 -1.17
N SER A 223 -16.56 3.30 -1.20
CA SER A 223 -17.41 2.17 -0.82
C SER A 223 -17.16 0.95 -1.73
N ARG A 224 -17.48 -0.26 -1.26
CA ARG A 224 -17.33 -1.47 -2.07
C ARG A 224 -18.01 -1.35 -3.43
N ALA A 225 -19.27 -0.88 -3.46
CA ALA A 225 -20.02 -0.73 -4.69
C ALA A 225 -19.37 0.25 -5.68
N GLU A 226 -18.71 1.31 -5.20
CA GLU A 226 -17.96 2.21 -6.07
C GLU A 226 -16.64 1.59 -6.55
N LEU A 227 -15.94 0.83 -5.70
CA LEU A 227 -14.74 0.09 -6.09
C LEU A 227 -15.05 -0.99 -7.15
N GLU A 228 -16.19 -1.67 -7.04
CA GLU A 228 -16.67 -2.62 -8.06
C GLU A 228 -16.86 -1.93 -9.42
N LYS A 229 -17.41 -0.71 -9.46
CA LYS A 229 -17.49 0.08 -10.70
C LYS A 229 -16.12 0.43 -11.26
N VAL A 230 -15.16 0.80 -10.40
CA VAL A 230 -13.81 1.17 -10.83
C VAL A 230 -13.09 -0.02 -11.45
N TYR A 231 -13.13 -1.18 -10.79
CA TYR A 231 -12.27 -2.31 -11.14
C TYR A 231 -12.97 -3.39 -11.98
N LEU A 232 -14.22 -3.76 -11.67
CA LEU A 232 -14.93 -4.79 -12.42
C LEU A 232 -15.52 -4.21 -13.71
N GLU A 233 -16.25 -3.10 -13.62
CA GLU A 233 -16.86 -2.47 -14.80
C GLU A 233 -15.83 -1.67 -15.59
N GLY A 234 -15.01 -0.87 -14.89
CA GLY A 234 -14.05 0.05 -15.52
C GLY A 234 -12.80 -0.63 -16.08
N ALA A 235 -12.21 -1.58 -15.34
CA ALA A 235 -11.00 -2.29 -15.76
C ALA A 235 -11.26 -3.71 -16.29
N GLY A 236 -12.50 -4.18 -16.23
CA GLY A 236 -12.89 -5.50 -16.73
C GLY A 236 -12.39 -6.67 -15.88
N LEU A 237 -11.96 -6.42 -14.64
CA LEU A 237 -11.54 -7.48 -13.73
C LEU A 237 -12.71 -8.40 -13.38
N LYS A 238 -12.40 -9.67 -13.17
CA LYS A 238 -13.36 -10.72 -12.82
C LYS A 238 -12.93 -11.38 -11.52
N THR A 239 -13.92 -11.85 -10.75
CA THR A 239 -13.66 -12.66 -9.56
C THR A 239 -12.79 -13.87 -9.91
N GLY A 240 -11.72 -14.07 -9.16
CA GLY A 240 -10.75 -15.15 -9.39
C GLY A 240 -9.59 -14.80 -10.33
N ASP A 241 -9.56 -13.60 -10.91
CA ASP A 241 -8.41 -13.14 -11.68
C ASP A 241 -7.14 -13.08 -10.81
N ASN A 242 -6.02 -13.49 -11.40
CA ASN A 242 -4.70 -13.24 -10.85
C ASN A 242 -4.23 -11.86 -11.33
N VAL A 243 -4.08 -10.91 -10.42
CA VAL A 243 -3.84 -9.50 -10.76
C VAL A 243 -2.45 -9.07 -10.30
N ILE A 244 -1.72 -8.35 -11.15
CA ILE A 244 -0.51 -7.62 -10.73
C ILE A 244 -0.80 -6.13 -10.80
N ALA A 245 -0.58 -5.42 -9.69
CA ALA A 245 -0.63 -3.96 -9.64
C ALA A 245 0.79 -3.38 -9.59
N TYR A 246 1.03 -2.26 -10.28
CA TYR A 246 2.32 -1.58 -10.26
C TYR A 246 2.17 -0.06 -10.44
N CYS A 247 3.18 0.69 -10.00
CA CYS A 247 3.28 2.14 -10.18
C CYS A 247 4.70 2.55 -10.59
N ARG A 248 5.35 3.45 -9.85
CA ARG A 248 6.74 3.87 -10.06
C ARG A 248 7.71 3.16 -9.11
N ILE A 249 7.40 3.06 -7.81
CA ILE A 249 8.25 2.42 -6.78
C ILE A 249 7.46 1.54 -5.78
N GLY A 250 6.25 1.08 -6.14
CA GLY A 250 5.44 0.17 -5.32
C GLY A 250 4.52 0.82 -4.28
N GLU A 251 4.65 2.14 -4.05
CA GLU A 251 3.96 2.91 -3.03
C GLU A 251 2.46 3.09 -3.36
N ARG A 252 2.15 3.63 -4.53
CA ARG A 252 0.77 3.84 -5.00
C ARG A 252 0.06 2.51 -5.32
N SER A 253 0.80 1.52 -5.84
CA SER A 253 0.23 0.22 -6.16
C SER A 253 -0.08 -0.62 -4.92
N SER A 254 0.59 -0.36 -3.78
CA SER A 254 0.21 -0.98 -2.49
C SER A 254 -1.21 -0.59 -2.06
N HIS A 255 -1.63 0.65 -2.30
CA HIS A 255 -2.99 1.13 -2.01
C HIS A 255 -4.03 0.40 -2.87
N THR A 256 -3.78 0.26 -4.17
CA THR A 256 -4.66 -0.54 -5.06
C THR A 256 -4.64 -2.02 -4.71
N TRP A 257 -3.47 -2.58 -4.38
CA TRP A 257 -3.35 -3.96 -3.88
C TRP A 257 -4.24 -4.17 -2.64
N PHE A 258 -4.24 -3.23 -1.69
CA PHE A 258 -5.08 -3.31 -0.50
C PHE A 258 -6.57 -3.32 -0.85
N ALA A 259 -7.00 -2.40 -1.72
CA ALA A 259 -8.39 -2.31 -2.17
C ALA A 259 -8.85 -3.60 -2.87
N LEU A 260 -8.03 -4.16 -3.77
CA LEU A 260 -8.36 -5.38 -4.49
C LEU A 260 -8.40 -6.61 -3.56
N ASN A 261 -7.40 -6.81 -2.70
CA ASN A 261 -7.37 -7.98 -1.80
C ASN A 261 -8.48 -7.92 -0.76
N TYR A 262 -8.50 -6.85 0.04
CA TYR A 262 -9.25 -6.85 1.29
C TYR A 262 -10.62 -6.18 1.17
N LEU A 263 -10.78 -5.20 0.28
CA LEU A 263 -12.06 -4.53 0.13
C LEU A 263 -12.96 -5.25 -0.88
N LEU A 264 -12.38 -5.71 -1.99
CA LEU A 264 -13.09 -6.46 -3.02
C LEU A 264 -12.98 -7.99 -2.90
N GLY A 265 -11.99 -8.52 -2.16
CA GLY A 265 -11.89 -9.96 -1.90
C GLY A 265 -11.18 -10.77 -2.99
N PHE A 266 -10.30 -10.15 -3.79
CA PHE A 266 -9.49 -10.90 -4.75
C PHE A 266 -8.41 -11.69 -4.01
N GLU A 267 -8.31 -12.99 -4.26
CA GLU A 267 -7.41 -13.87 -3.53
C GLU A 267 -5.94 -13.83 -4.03
N ASN A 268 -5.73 -13.47 -5.30
CA ASN A 268 -4.43 -13.60 -5.98
C ASN A 268 -3.97 -12.26 -6.56
N VAL A 269 -3.70 -11.28 -5.70
CA VAL A 269 -3.22 -9.97 -6.12
C VAL A 269 -1.82 -9.73 -5.59
N ARG A 270 -0.87 -9.48 -6.51
CA ARG A 270 0.54 -9.23 -6.20
C ARG A 270 0.91 -7.78 -6.51
N ASN A 271 1.69 -7.17 -5.63
CA ASN A 271 2.31 -5.86 -5.88
C ASN A 271 3.67 -6.07 -6.55
N TYR A 272 3.88 -5.47 -7.72
CA TYR A 272 5.20 -5.42 -8.38
C TYR A 272 5.92 -4.14 -7.94
N ASP A 273 6.71 -4.22 -6.87
CA ASP A 273 7.40 -3.09 -6.24
C ASP A 273 8.57 -2.54 -7.07
N GLY A 274 9.19 -3.40 -7.90
CA GLY A 274 10.15 -2.97 -8.91
C GLY A 274 9.58 -1.88 -9.81
N SER A 275 8.31 -2.04 -10.20
CA SER A 275 7.46 -1.02 -10.82
C SER A 275 8.14 -0.36 -12.03
N TRP A 276 7.74 0.86 -12.40
CA TRP A 276 8.26 1.54 -13.60
C TRP A 276 9.73 1.96 -13.50
N THR A 277 10.25 2.23 -12.31
CA THR A 277 11.68 2.55 -12.14
C THR A 277 12.58 1.37 -12.52
N GLU A 278 12.17 0.14 -12.21
CA GLU A 278 12.83 -1.06 -12.75
C GLU A 278 12.47 -1.24 -14.23
N TRP A 279 11.19 -1.42 -14.55
CA TRP A 279 10.75 -1.84 -15.90
C TRP A 279 11.19 -0.88 -17.00
N GLY A 280 10.99 0.42 -16.80
CA GLY A 280 11.39 1.46 -17.74
C GLY A 280 12.90 1.63 -17.90
N SER A 281 13.70 0.91 -17.11
CA SER A 281 15.18 0.90 -17.15
C SER A 281 15.77 -0.44 -17.62
N LEU A 282 14.97 -1.49 -17.73
CA LEU A 282 15.42 -2.80 -18.20
C LEU A 282 15.73 -2.78 -19.71
N VAL A 283 16.81 -3.45 -20.09
CA VAL A 283 17.18 -3.61 -21.50
C VAL A 283 16.30 -4.69 -22.14
N GLY A 284 15.63 -4.34 -23.24
CA GLY A 284 14.95 -5.31 -24.12
C GLY A 284 13.59 -5.82 -23.62
N VAL A 285 13.01 -5.20 -22.59
CA VAL A 285 11.62 -5.48 -22.18
C VAL A 285 10.63 -4.75 -23.10
N PRO A 286 9.42 -5.30 -23.30
CA PRO A 286 8.41 -4.67 -24.14
C PRO A 286 7.76 -3.49 -23.40
N ILE A 287 7.47 -2.41 -24.15
CA ILE A 287 6.83 -1.18 -23.66
C ILE A 287 5.79 -0.75 -24.68
N ALA A 288 4.58 -0.44 -24.20
CA ALA A 288 3.53 0.19 -24.97
C ALA A 288 3.47 1.71 -24.67
N LYS A 289 2.91 2.49 -25.61
CA LYS A 289 2.75 3.95 -25.51
C LYS A 289 1.36 4.37 -25.92
N GLY A 290 0.94 5.56 -25.49
CA GLY A 290 -0.40 6.09 -25.71
C GLY A 290 -1.42 5.57 -24.68
N SER A 291 -2.70 5.82 -24.94
CA SER A 291 -3.79 5.48 -24.02
C SER A 291 -4.30 4.05 -24.13
N GLU A 292 -3.97 3.35 -25.22
CA GLU A 292 -4.40 1.96 -25.43
C GLU A 292 -3.48 0.99 -24.70
N PRO A 293 -3.99 -0.09 -24.07
CA PRO A 293 -3.17 -1.10 -23.37
C PRO A 293 -2.07 -1.75 -24.21
N GLY A 294 -2.23 -1.76 -25.54
CA GLY A 294 -1.34 -2.48 -26.44
C GLY A 294 -1.52 -4.00 -26.36
N ILE A 295 -0.84 -4.70 -27.26
CA ILE A 295 -0.93 -6.16 -27.38
C ILE A 295 0.20 -6.79 -26.55
N ALA A 296 -0.17 -7.69 -25.63
CA ALA A 296 0.80 -8.48 -24.89
C ALA A 296 1.65 -9.32 -25.86
N PRO A 297 2.98 -9.30 -25.77
CA PRO A 297 3.79 -10.26 -26.49
C PRO A 297 3.51 -11.67 -25.98
N ALA A 298 3.76 -12.68 -26.82
CA ALA A 298 3.67 -14.07 -26.37
C ALA A 298 4.59 -14.28 -25.16
N PRO A 299 4.17 -15.01 -24.11
CA PRO A 299 5.00 -15.27 -22.94
C PRO A 299 6.31 -15.93 -23.39
N LYS A 300 7.45 -15.37 -22.98
CA LYS A 300 8.73 -16.06 -23.13
C LYS A 300 8.76 -17.17 -22.08
N ARG A 301 8.75 -18.43 -22.53
CA ARG A 301 9.00 -19.61 -21.68
C ARG A 301 10.45 -19.70 -21.28
#